data_AF-A0A2U1KCH7-F1
#
_entry.id   AF-A0A2U1KCH7-F1
#
_cell.length_a   1.000
_cell.length_b   1.000
_cell.length_c   1.000
_cell.angle_alpha   90.00
_cell.angle_beta   90.00
_cell.angle_gamma   90.00
#
_symmetry.space_group_name_H-M   'P 1'
#
loop_
_entity.id
_entity.type
_entity.pdbx_description
1 polymer ?
#
loop_
_entity_poly.entity_id
_entity_poly.type
_entity_poly.pdbx_seq_one_letter_code
_entity_poly.pdbx_strand_id
1 'polypeptide(L)'
;MLETMSWRYVLFYIRLKSAYLSQDLKNAMSIVPESSKNSYVKAANELVDNMSEFDYYVRTPKVYESYLYYEKTLQSIDDLVAVLA
;
A
#
# COMPACT_ATOMS: atom_id res chain seq x y z
N MET A 1 6.63 11.16 -10.81
CA MET A 1 5.63 11.99 -10.07
C MET A 1 6.17 12.49 -8.73
N LEU A 2 6.77 11.63 -7.90
CA LEU A 2 7.59 12.07 -6.76
C LEU A 2 8.83 12.87 -7.22
N GLU A 3 9.46 12.42 -8.33
CA GLU A 3 10.61 13.10 -8.96
C GLU A 3 10.30 14.51 -9.45
N THR A 4 9.06 14.73 -9.91
CA THR A 4 8.56 16.04 -10.35
C THR A 4 7.96 16.85 -9.19
N MET A 5 8.10 16.38 -7.95
CA MET A 5 7.58 16.99 -6.72
C MET A 5 6.11 17.42 -6.82
N SER A 6 5.31 16.65 -7.55
CA SER A 6 3.91 16.96 -7.83
C SER A 6 3.01 16.48 -6.67
N TRP A 7 3.27 16.94 -5.45
CA TRP A 7 2.71 16.40 -4.20
C TRP A 7 1.19 16.28 -4.18
N ARG A 8 0.47 17.31 -4.65
CA ARG A 8 -1.00 17.29 -4.73
C ARG A 8 -1.52 16.20 -5.66
N TYR A 9 -0.83 15.99 -6.78
CA TYR A 9 -1.18 14.95 -7.73
C TYR A 9 -0.93 13.56 -7.16
N VAL A 10 0.23 13.37 -6.53
CA VAL A 10 0.59 12.11 -5.85
C VAL A 10 -0.44 11.77 -4.78
N LEU A 11 -0.79 12.73 -3.92
CA LEU A 11 -1.78 12.56 -2.86
C LEU A 11 -3.18 12.20 -3.40
N PHE A 12 -3.64 12.90 -4.44
CA PHE A 12 -4.91 12.58 -5.10
C PHE A 12 -4.91 11.15 -5.65
N TYR A 13 -3.83 10.76 -6.32
CA TYR A 13 -3.74 9.45 -6.96
C TYR A 13 -3.68 8.30 -5.94
N ILE A 14 -2.86 8.43 -4.88
CA ILE A 14 -2.76 7.44 -3.80
C ILE A 14 -4.13 7.21 -3.17
N ARG A 15 -4.86 8.29 -2.83
CA ARG A 15 -6.18 8.20 -2.19
C ARG A 15 -7.24 7.58 -3.09
N LEU A 16 -7.20 7.89 -4.38
CA LEU A 16 -8.10 7.27 -5.34
C LEU A 16 -7.89 5.75 -5.42
N LYS A 17 -6.63 5.31 -5.39
CA LYS A 17 -6.29 3.88 -5.44
C LYS A 17 -6.52 3.16 -4.11
N SER A 18 -6.23 3.82 -2.99
CA SER A 18 -6.43 3.24 -1.65
C SER A 18 -7.89 3.17 -1.22
N ALA A 19 -8.79 3.95 -1.85
CA ALA A 19 -10.22 3.99 -1.52
C ALA A 19 -10.89 2.61 -1.58
N TYR A 20 -10.46 1.75 -2.50
CA TYR A 20 -11.03 0.40 -2.68
C TYR A 20 -10.19 -0.70 -2.04
N LEU A 21 -8.92 -0.41 -1.73
CA LEU A 21 -7.93 -1.40 -1.31
C LEU A 21 -8.41 -2.22 -0.10
N SER A 22 -8.94 -1.60 0.95
CA SER A 22 -9.40 -2.33 2.14
C SER A 22 -10.57 -3.27 1.84
N GLN A 23 -11.46 -2.90 0.93
CA GLN A 23 -12.58 -3.76 0.54
C GLN A 23 -12.09 -4.90 -0.36
N ASP A 24 -11.20 -4.61 -1.29
CA ASP A 24 -10.62 -5.60 -2.19
C ASP A 24 -9.81 -6.65 -1.43
N LEU A 25 -9.02 -6.24 -0.44
CA LEU A 25 -8.27 -7.15 0.44
C LEU A 25 -9.20 -8.08 1.25
N LYS A 26 -10.33 -7.57 1.74
CA LYS A 26 -11.33 -8.40 2.43
C LYS A 26 -11.99 -9.40 1.49
N ASN A 27 -12.30 -8.97 0.26
CA ASN A 27 -12.89 -9.85 -0.75
C ASN A 27 -11.90 -10.95 -1.16
N ALA A 28 -10.63 -10.60 -1.40
CA ALA A 28 -9.58 -11.54 -1.76
C ALA A 28 -9.30 -12.57 -0.64
N MET A 29 -9.53 -12.22 0.64
CA MET A 29 -9.42 -13.19 1.74
C MET A 29 -10.32 -14.42 1.57
N SER A 30 -11.44 -14.31 0.84
CA SER A 30 -12.37 -15.41 0.62
C SER A 30 -11.81 -16.52 -0.27
N ILE A 31 -10.83 -16.22 -1.12
CA ILE A 31 -10.20 -17.18 -2.05
C ILE A 31 -8.87 -17.74 -1.51
N VAL A 32 -8.35 -17.19 -0.41
CA VAL A 32 -7.07 -17.60 0.18
C VAL A 32 -7.24 -18.90 0.98
N PRO A 33 -6.41 -19.94 0.74
CA PRO A 33 -6.42 -21.17 1.53
C PRO A 33 -6.18 -20.91 3.02
N GLU A 34 -6.82 -21.69 3.90
CA GLU A 34 -6.75 -21.50 5.35
C GLU A 34 -5.31 -21.47 5.88
N SER A 35 -4.42 -22.33 5.34
CA SER A 35 -3.00 -22.39 5.68
C SER A 35 -2.24 -21.09 5.42
N SER A 36 -2.69 -20.30 4.45
CA SER A 36 -2.03 -19.07 3.99
C SER A 36 -2.73 -17.80 4.50
N LYS A 37 -3.89 -17.92 5.17
CA LYS A 37 -4.67 -16.76 5.65
C LYS A 37 -3.90 -15.88 6.62
N ASN A 38 -3.13 -16.47 7.55
CA ASN A 38 -2.34 -15.69 8.50
C ASN A 38 -1.25 -14.86 7.80
N SER A 39 -0.55 -15.47 6.84
CA SER A 39 0.46 -14.77 6.03
C SER A 39 -0.17 -13.66 5.19
N TYR A 40 -1.33 -13.94 4.58
CA TYR A 40 -2.09 -12.98 3.81
C TYR A 40 -2.54 -11.78 4.66
N VAL A 41 -3.13 -12.03 5.83
CA VAL A 41 -3.59 -10.96 6.74
C VAL A 41 -2.42 -10.09 7.18
N LYS A 42 -1.26 -10.69 7.46
CA LYS A 42 -0.06 -9.93 7.81
C LYS A 42 0.40 -9.02 6.66
N ALA A 43 0.55 -9.56 5.45
CA ALA A 43 0.97 -8.80 4.28
C ALA A 43 -0.05 -7.70 3.92
N ALA A 44 -1.35 -8.00 4.02
CA ALA A 44 -2.42 -7.06 3.76
C ALA A 44 -2.42 -5.88 4.75
N ASN A 45 -2.22 -6.16 6.05
CA ASN A 45 -2.11 -5.11 7.06
C ASN A 45 -0.86 -4.25 6.85
N GLU A 46 0.28 -4.87 6.56
CA GLU A 46 1.53 -4.16 6.29
C GLU A 46 1.43 -3.23 5.07
N LEU A 47 0.74 -3.67 4.01
CA LEU A 47 0.45 -2.81 2.86
C LEU A 47 -0.42 -1.60 3.24
N VAL A 48 -1.47 -1.80 4.02
CA VAL A 48 -2.37 -0.72 4.46
C VAL A 48 -1.63 0.28 5.36
N ASP A 49 -0.78 -0.21 6.25
CA ASP A 49 0.04 0.63 7.13
C ASP A 49 1.05 1.46 6.33
N ASN A 50 1.79 0.83 5.41
CA ASN A 50 2.74 1.51 4.53
C ASN A 50 2.04 2.58 3.66
N MET A 51 0.86 2.29 3.12
CA MET A 51 0.06 3.25 2.36
C MET A 51 -0.41 4.45 3.20
N SER A 52 -0.73 4.22 4.47
CA SER A 52 -1.16 5.26 5.41
C SER A 52 0.00 6.19 5.76
N GLU A 53 1.17 5.62 6.04
CA GLU A 53 2.41 6.38 6.26
C GLU A 53 2.82 7.15 4.99
N PHE A 54 2.69 6.54 3.81
CA PHE A 54 2.99 7.20 2.54
C PHE A 54 2.09 8.42 2.30
N ASP A 55 0.77 8.33 2.53
CA ASP A 55 -0.13 9.49 2.47
C ASP A 55 0.30 10.61 3.44
N TYR A 56 0.69 10.23 4.66
CA TYR A 56 1.13 11.18 5.68
C TYR A 56 2.41 11.94 5.27
N TYR A 57 3.42 11.26 4.75
CA TYR A 57 4.68 11.91 4.34
C TYR A 57 4.54 12.75 3.06
N VAL A 58 3.73 12.29 2.11
CA VAL A 58 3.37 13.07 0.91
C VAL A 58 2.60 14.33 1.30
N ARG A 59 1.77 14.29 2.35
CA ARG A 59 1.04 15.46 2.88
C ARG A 59 1.96 16.47 3.57
N THR A 60 3.06 16.01 4.17
CA THR A 60 4.03 16.84 4.93
C THR A 60 5.25 17.25 4.10
N PRO A 61 5.09 17.32 2.76
CA PRO A 61 6.12 17.17 1.71
C PRO A 61 7.53 16.75 2.15
N LYS A 62 7.63 15.65 2.90
CA LYS A 62 8.92 15.12 3.34
C LYS A 62 9.50 14.22 2.26
N VAL A 63 10.49 14.72 1.51
CA VAL A 63 11.01 14.07 0.30
C VAL A 63 11.54 12.67 0.60
N TYR A 64 12.48 12.56 1.54
CA TYR A 64 13.14 11.30 1.87
C TYR A 64 12.14 10.25 2.37
N GLU A 65 11.32 10.60 3.37
CA GLU A 65 10.33 9.67 3.92
C GLU A 65 9.27 9.27 2.89
N SER A 66 8.89 10.18 1.98
CA SER A 66 7.97 9.84 0.88
C SER A 66 8.57 8.80 -0.06
N TYR A 67 9.86 8.90 -0.40
CA TYR A 67 10.54 7.88 -1.22
C TYR A 67 10.68 6.56 -0.48
N LEU A 68 11.07 6.62 0.80
CA LEU A 68 11.22 5.42 1.62
C LEU A 68 9.91 4.63 1.71
N TYR A 69 8.80 5.31 1.99
CA TYR A 69 7.51 4.64 2.08
C TYR A 69 6.95 4.25 0.73
N TYR A 70 7.29 4.96 -0.36
CA TYR A 70 7.00 4.49 -1.71
C TYR A 70 7.65 3.13 -1.99
N GLU A 71 8.95 2.97 -1.69
CA GLU A 71 9.66 1.70 -1.89
C GLU A 71 9.10 0.59 -0.99
N LYS A 72 8.81 0.90 0.29
CA LYS A 72 8.16 -0.07 1.19
C LYS A 72 6.79 -0.50 0.72
N THR A 73 5.97 0.44 0.24
CA THR A 73 4.66 0.12 -0.33
C THR A 73 4.83 -0.80 -1.52
N LEU A 74 5.80 -0.53 -2.40
CA LEU A 74 6.05 -1.34 -3.59
C LEU A 74 6.45 -2.78 -3.22
N GLN A 75 7.37 -2.94 -2.27
CA GLN A 75 7.73 -4.25 -1.74
C GLN A 75 6.54 -4.96 -1.10
N SER A 76 5.71 -4.26 -0.30
CA SER A 76 4.55 -4.88 0.35
C SER A 76 3.46 -5.32 -0.64
N ILE A 77 3.38 -4.67 -1.82
CA ILE A 77 2.52 -5.13 -2.92
C ILE A 77 3.07 -6.44 -3.48
N ASP A 78 4.36 -6.51 -3.76
CA ASP A 78 4.99 -7.73 -4.28
C ASP A 78 4.85 -8.90 -3.30
N ASP A 79 5.05 -8.66 -2.00
CA ASP A 79 4.88 -9.66 -0.96
C ASP A 79 3.42 -10.16 -0.87
N LEU A 80 2.44 -9.26 -0.97
CA LEU A 80 1.02 -9.62 -0.98
C LEU A 80 0.68 -10.45 -2.23
N VAL A 81 1.17 -10.05 -3.40
CA VAL A 81 0.95 -10.77 -4.66
C VAL A 81 1.58 -12.16 -4.60
N ALA A 82 2.76 -12.31 -3.99
CA ALA A 82 3.42 -13.60 -3.80
C ALA A 82 2.63 -14.58 -2.91
N VAL A 83 1.79 -14.08 -1.99
CA VAL A 83 0.88 -14.92 -1.19
C VAL A 83 -0.37 -15.34 -1.99
N LEU A 84 -0.75 -14.55 -3.00
CA LEU A 84 -1.93 -14.78 -3.83
C LEU A 84 -1.66 -15.63 -5.09
N ALA A 85 -0.40 -15.68 -5.54
CA ALA A 85 0.06 -16.46 -6.70
C ALA A 85 0.35 -17.93 -6.34
#